data_AF-A0A9W8AUZ7-F1
#
_entry.id   AF-A0A9W8AUZ7-F1
#
_cell.length_a   1.000
_cell.length_b   1.000
_cell.length_c   1.000
_cell.angle_alpha   90.00
_cell.angle_beta   90.00
_cell.angle_gamma   90.00
#
_symmetry.space_group_name_H-M   'P 1'
#
loop_
_entity.id
_entity.type
_entity.pdbx_description
1 polymer ?
#
loop_
_entity_poly.entity_id
_entity_poly.type
_entity_poly.pdbx_seq_one_letter_code
_entity_poly.pdbx_strand_id
1 'polypeptide(L)'
;MSQNSSRSTIHVLTAREEEEATKAWKKNSMTQCASFIQAFSECASGRTVSVVWACRDLHKAMNDCLHQYSTPEIRDQIRKDMIEKKRNKDNAAS
;
A
#
# COMPACT_ATOMS: atom_id res chain seq x y z
N MET A 1 -7.51 10.32 29.98
CA MET A 1 -6.53 10.05 28.89
C MET A 1 -6.46 11.31 28.04
N SER A 2 -5.30 11.97 28.08
CA SER A 2 -5.09 13.36 27.69
C SER A 2 -5.11 13.54 26.17
N GLN A 3 -5.94 14.44 25.65
CA GLN A 3 -5.77 15.03 24.32
C GLN A 3 -5.62 16.54 24.50
N ASN A 4 -4.38 16.96 24.76
CA ASN A 4 -4.03 18.38 24.82
C ASN A 4 -3.70 18.87 23.41
N SER A 5 -4.61 19.68 22.90
CA SER A 5 -4.46 20.56 21.75
C SER A 5 -3.34 21.56 22.03
N SER A 6 -2.14 21.37 21.47
CA SER A 6 -1.11 22.42 21.39
C SER A 6 -0.17 22.17 20.21
N ARG A 7 -0.14 23.19 19.35
CA ARG A 7 0.38 23.31 18.00
C ARG A 7 1.91 23.46 18.00
N SER A 8 2.64 22.58 17.34
CA SER A 8 4.01 22.82 16.85
C SER A 8 4.27 21.94 15.63
N THR A 9 4.78 22.58 14.58
CA THR A 9 4.68 22.24 13.15
C THR A 9 5.54 21.04 12.74
N ILE A 10 5.31 19.87 13.33
CA ILE A 10 5.88 18.61 12.86
C ILE A 10 4.76 17.82 12.20
N HIS A 11 4.65 17.91 10.88
CA HIS A 11 3.69 17.12 10.09
C HIS A 11 4.20 15.68 9.94
N VAL A 12 4.16 14.93 11.04
CA VAL A 12 4.45 13.49 11.06
C VAL A 12 3.13 12.73 11.16
N LEU A 13 3.08 11.57 10.48
CA LEU A 13 1.95 10.66 10.56
C LEU A 13 1.99 9.92 11.92
N THR A 14 0.84 9.84 12.57
CA THR A 14 0.63 8.99 13.75
C THR A 14 0.69 7.51 13.35
N ALA A 15 0.92 6.61 14.30
CA ALA A 15 1.01 5.16 14.02
C ALA A 15 -0.21 4.60 13.24
N ARG A 16 -1.40 5.15 13.49
CA ARG A 16 -2.61 4.78 12.73
C ARG A 16 -2.54 5.28 11.28
N GLU A 17 -2.14 6.53 11.07
CA GLU A 17 -1.97 7.09 9.72
C GLU A 17 -0.86 6.38 8.94
N GLU A 18 0.16 5.87 9.62
CA GLU A 18 1.20 5.02 9.01
C GLU A 18 0.68 3.67 8.53
N GLU A 19 -0.20 3.06 9.32
CA GLU A 19 -0.90 1.84 8.92
C GLU A 19 -1.78 2.11 7.69
N GLU A 20 -2.49 3.24 7.67
CA GLU A 20 -3.30 3.70 6.53
C GLU A 20 -2.44 3.96 5.30
N ALA A 21 -1.26 4.58 5.44
CA ALA A 21 -0.30 4.77 4.36
C ALA A 21 0.20 3.44 3.80
N THR A 22 0.50 2.48 4.68
CA THR A 22 0.91 1.13 4.28
C THR A 22 -0.20 0.39 3.54
N LYS A 23 -1.45 0.52 3.98
CA LYS A 23 -2.62 -0.04 3.28
C LYS A 23 -2.81 0.59 1.93
N ALA A 24 -2.71 1.93 1.83
CA ALA A 24 -2.81 2.66 0.57
C ALA A 24 -1.73 2.22 -0.42
N TRP A 25 -0.49 2.05 0.06
CA TRP A 25 0.62 1.57 -0.75
C TRP A 25 0.44 0.15 -1.27
N LYS A 26 0.02 -0.78 -0.40
CA LYS A 26 -0.30 -2.16 -0.81
C LYS A 26 -1.43 -2.17 -1.85
N LYS A 27 -2.49 -1.39 -1.61
CA LYS A 27 -3.62 -1.27 -2.54
C LYS A 27 -3.16 -0.73 -3.89
N ASN A 28 -2.34 0.32 -3.92
CA ASN A 28 -1.78 0.87 -5.15
C ASN A 28 -0.99 -0.20 -5.92
N SER A 29 -0.11 -0.94 -5.23
CA SER A 29 0.67 -2.02 -5.83
C SER A 29 -0.23 -3.11 -6.44
N MET A 30 -1.29 -3.50 -5.72
CA MET A 30 -2.25 -4.49 -6.21
C MET A 30 -3.06 -3.98 -7.40
N THR A 31 -3.43 -2.70 -7.42
CA THR A 31 -4.14 -2.09 -8.56
C THR A 31 -3.28 -2.10 -9.83
N GLN A 32 -1.99 -1.76 -9.72
CA GLN A 32 -1.08 -1.80 -10.87
C GLN A 32 -0.84 -3.23 -11.39
N CYS A 33 -0.88 -4.22 -10.50
CA CYS A 33 -0.67 -5.63 -10.83
C CYS A 33 -1.97 -6.45 -10.96
N ALA A 34 -3.12 -5.79 -11.11
CA ALA A 34 -4.43 -6.45 -11.05
C ALA A 34 -4.59 -7.61 -12.04
N SER A 35 -4.08 -7.45 -13.27
CA SER A 35 -4.12 -8.50 -14.31
C SER A 35 -3.32 -9.75 -13.93
N PHE A 36 -2.11 -9.58 -13.38
CA PHE A 36 -1.28 -10.70 -12.93
C PHE A 36 -1.86 -11.39 -11.69
N ILE A 37 -2.40 -10.62 -10.76
CA ILE A 37 -3.10 -11.14 -9.58
C ILE A 37 -4.32 -11.96 -10.01
N GLN A 38 -5.10 -11.44 -10.97
CA GLN A 38 -6.26 -12.15 -11.50
C GLN A 38 -5.86 -13.48 -12.15
N ALA A 39 -4.88 -13.47 -13.06
CA ALA A 39 -4.42 -14.70 -13.72
C ALA A 39 -3.89 -15.73 -12.71
N PHE A 40 -3.12 -15.31 -11.70
CA PHE A 40 -2.69 -16.20 -10.63
C PHE A 40 -3.88 -16.74 -9.83
N SER A 41 -4.86 -15.88 -9.48
CA SER A 41 -6.05 -16.28 -8.72
C SER A 41 -6.91 -17.29 -9.47
N GLU A 42 -7.06 -17.12 -10.79
CA GLU A 42 -7.80 -18.04 -11.66
C GLU A 42 -7.11 -19.41 -11.72
N CYS A 43 -5.78 -19.43 -11.83
CA CYS A 43 -5.02 -20.69 -11.80
C CYS A 43 -5.10 -21.38 -10.43
N ALA A 44 -4.97 -20.61 -9.34
CA ALA A 44 -4.99 -21.12 -7.98
C ALA A 44 -6.39 -21.56 -7.53
N SER A 45 -7.45 -21.07 -8.20
CA SER A 45 -8.83 -21.44 -7.90
C SER A 45 -9.02 -22.96 -8.00
N GLY A 46 -9.54 -23.57 -6.93
CA GLY A 46 -9.77 -25.01 -6.86
C GLY A 46 -8.50 -25.87 -6.68
N ARG A 47 -7.33 -25.26 -6.52
CA ARG A 47 -6.07 -25.97 -6.24
C ARG A 47 -5.60 -25.61 -4.82
N THR A 48 -5.41 -26.61 -3.98
CA THR A 48 -4.87 -26.40 -2.61
C THR A 48 -3.45 -26.92 -2.49
N VAL A 49 -3.19 -28.14 -2.99
CA VAL A 49 -1.90 -28.81 -2.86
C VAL A 49 -0.99 -28.57 -4.07
N SER A 50 -1.56 -28.47 -5.27
CA SER A 50 -0.80 -28.42 -6.54
C SER A 50 -0.45 -27.01 -7.03
N VAL A 51 -0.87 -25.94 -6.34
CA VAL A 51 -0.72 -24.53 -6.78
C VAL A 51 0.75 -24.17 -7.07
N VAL A 52 1.66 -24.56 -6.18
CA VAL A 52 3.07 -24.18 -6.26
C VAL A 52 3.73 -24.67 -7.56
N TRP A 53 3.27 -25.81 -8.08
CA TRP A 53 3.78 -26.41 -9.31
C TRP A 53 2.99 -25.93 -10.53
N ALA A 54 1.65 -25.97 -10.44
CA ALA A 54 0.76 -25.68 -11.55
C ALA A 54 0.71 -24.19 -11.92
N CYS A 55 0.90 -23.29 -10.95
CA CYS A 55 0.77 -21.84 -11.13
C CYS A 55 2.10 -21.11 -10.95
N ARG A 56 3.24 -21.82 -11.00
CA ARG A 56 4.57 -21.25 -10.70
C ARG A 56 4.90 -20.04 -11.56
N ASP A 57 4.63 -20.11 -12.86
CA ASP A 57 4.96 -19.04 -13.80
C ASP A 57 4.07 -17.81 -13.62
N LEU A 58 2.78 -18.02 -13.35
CA LEU A 58 1.84 -16.93 -13.02
C LEU A 58 2.19 -16.26 -11.69
N HIS A 59 2.58 -17.06 -10.70
CA HIS A 59 3.07 -16.56 -9.41
C HIS A 59 4.35 -15.73 -9.59
N LYS A 60 5.28 -16.19 -10.43
CA LYS A 60 6.49 -15.44 -10.76
C LYS A 60 6.16 -14.12 -11.45
N ALA A 61 5.31 -14.12 -12.48
CA ALA A 61 4.92 -12.91 -13.19
C ALA A 61 4.22 -11.89 -12.26
N MET A 62 3.34 -12.37 -11.38
CA MET A 62 2.70 -11.55 -10.35
C MET A 62 3.73 -10.93 -9.40
N ASN A 63 4.68 -11.72 -8.89
CA ASN A 63 5.72 -11.20 -8.00
C ASN A 63 6.65 -10.22 -8.69
N ASP A 64 7.05 -10.49 -9.94
CA ASP A 64 7.89 -9.60 -10.74
C ASP A 64 7.19 -8.23 -10.95
N CYS A 65 5.86 -8.21 -11.11
CA CYS A 65 5.10 -6.96 -11.11
C CYS A 65 5.07 -6.29 -9.73
N LEU A 66 4.71 -7.04 -8.69
CA LEU A 66 4.60 -6.49 -7.33
C LEU A 66 5.92 -5.88 -6.86
N HIS A 67 7.05 -6.49 -7.16
CA HIS A 67 8.38 -5.98 -6.82
C HIS A 67 8.67 -4.59 -7.40
N GLN A 68 8.10 -4.24 -8.56
CA GLN A 68 8.28 -2.92 -9.17
C GLN A 68 7.49 -1.82 -8.45
N TYR A 69 6.35 -2.16 -7.83
CA TYR A 69 5.46 -1.20 -7.18
C TYR A 69 5.55 -1.19 -5.65
N SER A 70 6.09 -2.25 -5.07
CA SER A 70 6.33 -2.40 -3.64
C SER A 70 7.73 -1.94 -3.22
N THR A 71 8.22 -0.85 -3.83
CA THR A 71 9.49 -0.25 -3.44
C THR A 71 9.34 0.74 -2.28
N PRO A 72 10.41 0.95 -1.47
CA PRO A 72 10.41 1.97 -0.42
C PRO A 72 10.10 3.38 -0.94
N GLU A 73 10.52 3.71 -2.16
CA GLU A 73 10.34 5.03 -2.76
C GLU A 73 8.86 5.33 -2.99
N ILE A 74 8.09 4.37 -3.49
CA ILE A 74 6.65 4.53 -3.72
C ILE A 74 5.92 4.64 -2.37
N ARG A 75 6.33 3.86 -1.37
CA ARG A 75 5.79 3.96 -0.01
C ARG A 75 6.04 5.35 0.59
N ASP A 76 7.25 5.86 0.43
CA ASP A 76 7.64 7.16 0.97
C ASP A 76 6.94 8.31 0.22
N GLN A 77 6.68 8.17 -1.08
CA GLN A 77 5.87 9.11 -1.84
C GLN A 77 4.43 9.18 -1.30
N ILE A 78 3.79 8.02 -1.07
CA ILE A 78 2.43 7.97 -0.52
C ILE A 78 2.38 8.61 0.88
N ARG A 79 3.41 8.39 1.71
CA ARG A 79 3.53 9.06 3.01
C ARG A 79 3.63 10.58 2.86
N LYS A 80 4.47 11.07 1.94
CA LYS A 80 4.60 12.52 1.67
C LYS A 80 3.27 13.12 1.23
N ASP A 81 2.55 12.46 0.34
CA ASP A 81 1.23 12.90 -0.13
C ASP A 81 0.21 12.98 1.02
N MET A 82 0.24 12.03 1.96
CA MET A 82 -0.63 12.05 3.15
C MET A 82 -0.26 13.18 4.12
N ILE A 83 1.04 13.40 4.34
CA ILE A 83 1.55 14.51 5.15
C ILE A 83 1.12 15.86 4.56
N GLU A 84 1.23 16.02 3.24
CA GLU A 84 0.81 17.23 2.56
C GLU A 84 -0.71 17.46 2.65
N LYS A 85 -1.51 16.41 2.43
CA LYS A 85 -2.98 16.48 2.61
C LYS A 85 -3.36 16.91 4.02
N LYS A 86 -2.66 16.39 5.03
CA LYS A 86 -2.85 16.78 6.44
C LYS A 86 -2.52 18.25 6.67
N ARG A 87 -1.34 18.70 6.22
CA ARG A 87 -0.92 20.11 6.28
C ARG A 87 -1.96 21.05 5.64
N ASN A 88 -2.45 20.70 4.45
CA ASN A 88 -3.42 21.53 3.73
C ASN A 88 -4.76 21.60 4.47
N LYS A 89 -5.19 20.50 5.09
CA LYS A 89 -6.39 20.46 5.94
C LYS A 89 -6.24 21.33 7.19
N ASP A 90 -5.09 21.28 7.85
CA ASP A 90 -4.81 22.10 9.03
C ASP A 90 -4.80 23.60 8.69
N ASN A 91 -4.24 23.96 7.53
CA ASN A 91 -4.23 25.33 7.02
C ASN A 91 -5.63 25.83 6.65
N ALA A 92 -6.48 24.99 6.06
CA ALA A 92 -7.85 25.36 5.67
C ALA A 92 -8.81 25.47 6.88
N ALA A 93 -8.46 24.86 8.01
CA ALA A 93 -9.24 24.94 9.25
C ALA A 93 -8.81 26.10 10.17
N SER A 94 -7.84 26.91 9.75
CA SER A 94 -7.34 28.10 10.45
C SER A 94 -7.87 29.37 9.82
#